data_AF-A0A2K8UG29-F1
#
_entry.id   AF-A0A2K8UG29-F1
#
_cell.length_a   1.000
_cell.length_b   1.000
_cell.length_c   1.000
_cell.angle_alpha   90.00
_cell.angle_beta   90.00
_cell.angle_gamma   90.00
#
_symmetry.space_group_name_H-M   'P 1'
#
loop_
_entity.id
_entity.type
_entity.pdbx_description
1 polymer ?
#
loop_
_entity_poly.entity_id
_entity_poly.type
_entity_poly.pdbx_seq_one_letter_code
_entity_poly.pdbx_strand_id
1 'polypeptide(L)'
;MQAWHWGLVLLAVVALKQGYGLAGAGQLQWLLAPLAEVLNRVGGLAFEPQPGGVWLDVGHRVVLVKACAGGNFLLTVWLAWLWRWRQRSAPLATVLIAAGTAWVTTLTANALRILLAVHGQDALAHLGGLTPADSHRLIGIGVYFLALWALLARPGRVQSALILAAGLYLGVNLLLPALRAWWLGLPAIDPGHLLWTAGVPLAAIGAAGILPATTRLLRWKAGNHSA
;
A
#
# COMPACT_ATOMS: atom_id res chain seq x y z
N MET A 1 -21.34 -3.01 -10.80
CA MET A 1 -20.46 -3.87 -11.64
C MET A 1 -20.96 -5.31 -11.52
N GLN A 2 -21.39 -5.93 -12.63
CA GLN A 2 -21.78 -7.35 -12.67
C GLN A 2 -20.55 -8.26 -12.48
N ALA A 3 -20.74 -9.51 -12.05
CA ALA A 3 -19.67 -10.45 -11.68
C ALA A 3 -18.59 -10.66 -12.77
N TRP A 4 -18.98 -10.68 -14.06
CA TRP A 4 -18.03 -10.84 -15.17
C TRP A 4 -17.04 -9.68 -15.30
N HIS A 5 -17.43 -8.45 -14.94
CA HIS A 5 -16.53 -7.30 -14.94
C HIS A 5 -15.41 -7.47 -13.91
N TRP A 6 -15.70 -8.10 -12.78
CA TRP A 6 -14.70 -8.35 -11.74
C TRP A 6 -13.69 -9.41 -12.18
N GLY A 7 -14.10 -10.42 -12.95
CA GLY A 7 -13.18 -11.38 -13.56
C GLY A 7 -12.16 -10.69 -14.47
N LEU A 8 -12.60 -9.78 -15.34
CA LEU A 8 -11.73 -8.98 -16.21
C LEU A 8 -10.80 -8.05 -15.42
N VAL A 9 -11.32 -7.40 -14.36
CA VAL A 9 -10.50 -6.55 -13.48
C VAL A 9 -9.40 -7.38 -12.79
N LEU A 10 -9.75 -8.55 -12.25
CA LEU A 10 -8.77 -9.43 -11.60
C LEU A 10 -7.73 -9.93 -12.61
N LEU A 11 -8.15 -10.32 -13.81
CA LEU A 11 -7.24 -10.69 -14.89
C LEU A 11 -6.27 -9.54 -15.24
N ALA A 12 -6.79 -8.31 -15.34
CA ALA A 12 -5.97 -7.13 -15.58
C ALA A 12 -4.97 -6.87 -14.45
N VAL A 13 -5.39 -7.02 -13.18
CA VAL A 13 -4.48 -6.90 -12.02
C VAL A 13 -3.37 -7.95 -12.06
N VAL A 14 -3.69 -9.20 -12.38
CA VAL A 14 -2.70 -10.27 -12.53
C VAL A 14 -1.73 -9.93 -13.67
N ALA A 15 -2.25 -9.56 -14.85
CA ALA A 15 -1.45 -9.21 -16.01
C ALA A 15 -0.51 -8.02 -15.73
N LEU A 16 -1.03 -6.95 -15.13
CA LEU A 16 -0.24 -5.78 -14.74
C LEU A 16 0.80 -6.12 -13.68
N LYS A 17 0.48 -6.99 -12.71
CA LYS A 17 1.46 -7.42 -11.71
C LYS A 17 2.59 -8.24 -12.34
N GLN A 18 2.28 -9.13 -13.29
CA GLN A 18 3.30 -9.88 -14.01
C GLN A 18 4.15 -8.94 -14.88
N GLY A 19 3.53 -8.04 -15.63
CA GLY A 19 4.22 -7.03 -16.44
C GLY A 19 5.13 -6.16 -15.58
N TYR A 20 4.66 -5.68 -14.44
CA TYR A 20 5.47 -4.96 -13.46
C TYR A 20 6.61 -5.84 -12.92
N GLY A 21 6.35 -7.12 -12.65
CA GLY A 21 7.34 -8.10 -12.20
C GLY A 21 8.49 -8.29 -13.19
N LEU A 22 8.21 -8.20 -14.50
CA LEU A 22 9.20 -8.30 -15.57
C LEU A 22 9.87 -6.96 -15.94
N ALA A 23 9.20 -5.83 -15.67
CA ALA A 23 9.69 -4.52 -16.09
C ALA A 23 11.00 -4.11 -15.41
N GLY A 24 11.95 -3.57 -16.17
CA GLY A 24 13.12 -2.86 -15.63
C GLY A 24 12.79 -1.45 -15.14
N ALA A 25 13.72 -0.79 -14.43
CA ALA A 25 13.51 0.58 -13.96
C ALA A 25 13.24 1.57 -15.11
N GLY A 26 13.96 1.43 -16.23
CA GLY A 26 13.71 2.22 -17.46
C GLY A 26 12.30 2.08 -18.05
N GLN A 27 11.61 0.95 -17.84
CA GLN A 27 10.22 0.77 -18.31
C GLN A 27 9.18 1.36 -17.33
N LEU A 28 9.61 1.75 -16.12
CA LEU A 28 8.76 2.29 -15.07
C LEU A 28 8.91 3.80 -14.89
N GLN A 29 9.46 4.52 -15.88
CA GLN A 29 9.66 5.97 -15.80
C GLN A 29 8.36 6.76 -15.62
N TRP A 30 7.23 6.24 -16.10
CA TRP A 30 5.90 6.83 -15.85
C TRP A 30 5.48 6.81 -14.37
N LEU A 31 6.18 6.06 -13.52
CA LEU A 31 6.09 6.15 -12.06
C LEU A 31 7.32 6.83 -11.45
N LEU A 32 8.52 6.45 -11.88
CA LEU A 32 9.78 6.90 -11.26
C LEU A 32 10.12 8.37 -11.54
N ALA A 33 10.00 8.84 -12.78
CA ALA A 33 10.30 10.22 -13.12
C ALA A 33 9.38 11.23 -12.41
N PRO A 34 8.02 11.09 -12.44
CA PRO A 34 7.16 12.00 -11.70
C PRO A 34 7.33 11.90 -10.19
N LEU A 35 7.70 10.72 -9.67
CA LEU A 35 8.03 10.56 -8.25
C LEU A 35 9.31 11.33 -7.88
N ALA A 36 10.37 11.21 -8.68
CA ALA A 36 11.62 11.94 -8.49
C ALA A 36 11.36 13.45 -8.52
N GLU A 37 10.55 13.93 -9.47
CA GLU A 37 10.20 15.35 -9.56
C GLU A 37 9.44 15.86 -8.34
N VAL A 38 8.46 15.08 -7.85
CA VAL A 38 7.75 15.43 -6.61
C VAL A 38 8.75 15.52 -5.46
N LEU A 39 9.63 14.53 -5.30
CA LEU A 39 10.63 14.51 -4.24
C LEU A 39 11.63 15.66 -4.34
N ASN A 40 12.01 16.07 -5.54
CA ASN A 40 12.88 17.24 -5.75
C ASN A 40 12.19 18.54 -5.35
N ARG A 41 10.90 18.70 -5.68
CA ARG A 41 10.14 19.92 -5.38
C ARG A 41 9.73 20.06 -3.92
N VAL A 42 9.27 18.97 -3.29
CA VAL A 42 8.66 19.04 -1.95
C VAL A 42 9.55 18.46 -0.86
N GLY A 43 10.56 17.69 -1.23
CA GLY A 43 11.31 16.82 -0.32
C GLY A 43 12.70 17.29 0.05
N GLY A 44 13.21 18.36 -0.58
CA GLY A 44 14.61 18.77 -0.43
C GLY A 44 15.61 17.77 -0.99
N LEU A 45 15.16 16.85 -1.86
CA LEU A 45 15.99 15.85 -2.51
C LEU A 45 16.48 16.37 -3.87
N ALA A 46 17.55 15.78 -4.38
CA ALA A 46 18.17 16.15 -5.66
C ALA A 46 18.42 14.89 -6.51
N PHE A 47 17.33 14.26 -6.95
CA PHE A 47 17.39 13.09 -7.80
C PHE A 47 17.77 13.46 -9.24
N GLU A 48 18.86 12.87 -9.71
CA GLU A 48 19.34 12.96 -11.07
C GLU A 48 19.19 11.61 -11.80
N PRO A 49 18.74 11.60 -13.06
CA PRO A 49 18.56 10.38 -13.83
C PRO A 49 19.90 9.71 -14.12
N GLN A 50 19.93 8.39 -14.03
CA GLN A 50 21.13 7.57 -14.29
C GLN A 50 20.88 6.56 -15.42
N PRO A 51 21.94 6.03 -16.04
CA PRO A 51 21.82 4.91 -16.99
C PRO A 51 21.02 3.74 -16.40
N GLY A 52 20.20 3.08 -17.23
CA GLY A 52 19.33 1.99 -16.78
C GLY A 52 17.98 2.42 -16.16
N GLY A 53 17.73 3.73 -16.07
CA GLY A 53 16.45 4.30 -15.62
C GLY A 53 16.27 4.35 -14.11
N VAL A 54 17.37 4.32 -13.35
CA VAL A 54 17.35 4.63 -11.91
C VAL A 54 17.58 6.13 -11.72
N TRP A 55 17.24 6.64 -10.54
CA TRP A 55 17.49 8.03 -10.16
C TRP A 55 18.31 8.06 -8.88
N LEU A 56 19.33 8.92 -8.80
CA LEU A 56 20.26 8.99 -7.68
C LEU A 56 20.26 10.39 -7.07
N ASP A 57 20.10 10.44 -5.75
CA ASP A 57 20.44 11.61 -4.94
C ASP A 57 21.76 11.30 -4.20
N VAL A 58 22.82 12.00 -4.58
CA VAL A 58 24.16 11.83 -4.00
C VAL A 58 24.23 12.39 -2.57
N GLY A 59 23.52 13.48 -2.29
CA GLY A 59 23.54 14.16 -0.99
C GLY A 59 22.95 13.29 0.11
N HIS A 60 21.84 12.62 -0.20
CA HIS A 60 21.15 11.73 0.75
C HIS A 60 21.54 10.25 0.58
N ARG A 61 22.36 9.92 -0.43
CA ARG A 61 22.76 8.53 -0.78
C ARG A 61 21.56 7.62 -1.05
N VAL A 62 20.54 8.14 -1.73
CA VAL A 62 19.29 7.44 -2.03
C VAL A 62 19.22 7.12 -3.52
N VAL A 63 18.83 5.89 -3.85
CA VAL A 63 18.58 5.47 -5.24
C VAL A 63 17.12 5.06 -5.40
N LEU A 64 16.42 5.68 -6.37
CA LEU A 64 15.11 5.22 -6.81
C LEU A 64 15.29 4.08 -7.81
N VAL A 65 15.02 2.87 -7.32
CA VAL A 65 14.98 1.64 -8.12
C VAL A 65 13.54 1.20 -8.37
N LYS A 66 13.35 0.12 -9.14
CA LYS A 66 12.04 -0.51 -9.37
C LYS A 66 11.22 -0.72 -8.08
N ALA A 67 11.84 -1.14 -6.99
CA ALA A 67 11.15 -1.34 -5.71
C ALA A 67 10.55 -0.04 -5.14
N CYS A 68 11.09 1.12 -5.52
CA CYS A 68 10.61 2.43 -5.15
C CYS A 68 9.50 2.96 -6.05
N ALA A 69 9.07 2.28 -7.12
CA ALA A 69 8.03 2.82 -8.01
C ALA A 69 6.59 2.65 -7.43
N GLY A 70 6.41 1.84 -6.38
CA GLY A 70 5.11 1.68 -5.72
C GLY A 70 4.08 0.85 -6.50
N GLY A 71 4.50 0.03 -7.47
CA GLY A 71 3.57 -0.69 -8.36
C GLY A 71 2.59 -1.63 -7.65
N ASN A 72 3.00 -2.34 -6.60
CA ASN A 72 2.05 -3.14 -5.81
C ASN A 72 0.97 -2.25 -5.18
N PHE A 73 1.37 -1.10 -4.62
CA PHE A 73 0.43 -0.17 -4.00
C PHE A 73 -0.51 0.46 -5.03
N LEU A 74 -0.03 0.75 -6.25
CA LEU A 74 -0.87 1.18 -7.37
C LEU A 74 -2.00 0.21 -7.66
N LEU A 75 -1.70 -1.09 -7.76
CA LEU A 75 -2.72 -2.11 -8.00
C LEU A 75 -3.72 -2.19 -6.83
N THR A 76 -3.23 -2.11 -5.60
CA THR A 76 -4.08 -2.12 -4.41
C THR A 76 -5.04 -0.92 -4.37
N VAL A 77 -4.54 0.28 -4.66
CA VAL A 77 -5.35 1.50 -4.66
C VAL A 77 -6.33 1.52 -5.85
N TRP A 78 -5.93 0.98 -7.00
CA TRP A 78 -6.82 0.86 -8.16
C TRP A 78 -8.02 -0.04 -7.83
N LEU A 79 -7.77 -1.21 -7.23
CA LEU A 79 -8.83 -2.09 -6.72
C LEU A 79 -9.72 -1.38 -5.69
N ALA A 80 -9.14 -0.58 -4.79
CA ALA A 80 -9.90 0.18 -3.81
C ALA A 80 -10.83 1.22 -4.44
N TRP A 81 -10.37 1.96 -5.45
CA TRP A 81 -11.22 2.90 -6.20
C TRP A 81 -12.35 2.20 -6.95
N LEU A 82 -12.04 1.09 -7.64
CA LEU A 82 -13.04 0.27 -8.32
C LEU A 82 -14.09 -0.27 -7.34
N TRP A 83 -13.66 -0.75 -6.16
CA TRP A 83 -14.59 -1.18 -5.11
C TRP A 83 -15.44 -0.05 -4.56
N ARG A 84 -14.82 1.12 -4.32
CA ARG A 84 -15.49 2.33 -3.81
C ARG A 84 -16.59 2.78 -4.76
N TRP A 85 -16.40 2.58 -6.06
CA TRP A 85 -17.30 2.98 -7.14
C TRP A 85 -18.06 1.80 -7.77
N ARG A 86 -18.07 0.62 -7.13
CA ARG A 86 -18.71 -0.59 -7.68
C ARG A 86 -20.18 -0.44 -8.04
N GLN A 87 -20.88 0.51 -7.41
CA GLN A 87 -22.29 0.81 -7.67
C GLN A 87 -22.52 1.81 -8.81
N ARG A 88 -21.46 2.42 -9.34
CA ARG A 88 -21.56 3.23 -10.56
C ARG A 88 -21.72 2.31 -11.77
N SER A 89 -22.59 2.68 -12.68
CA SER A 89 -22.68 2.10 -14.02
C SER A 89 -21.39 2.44 -14.78
N ALA A 90 -20.62 1.44 -15.22
CA ALA A 90 -19.38 1.71 -15.92
C ALA A 90 -18.87 0.57 -16.82
N PRO A 91 -18.67 0.81 -18.12
CA PRO A 91 -17.92 -0.09 -18.99
C PRO A 91 -16.42 0.21 -19.02
N LEU A 92 -15.97 1.47 -19.22
CA LEU A 92 -14.53 1.77 -19.37
C LEU A 92 -14.08 3.07 -18.66
N ALA A 93 -14.85 4.15 -18.74
CA ALA A 93 -14.45 5.45 -18.18
C ALA A 93 -14.16 5.41 -16.67
N THR A 94 -14.98 4.71 -15.87
CA THR A 94 -14.71 4.57 -14.43
C THR A 94 -13.43 3.79 -14.15
N VAL A 95 -13.09 2.82 -15.01
CA VAL A 95 -11.86 2.04 -14.87
C VAL A 95 -10.64 2.92 -15.13
N LEU A 96 -10.68 3.74 -16.19
CA LEU A 96 -9.62 4.69 -16.53
C LEU A 96 -9.48 5.80 -15.48
N ILE A 97 -10.60 6.39 -15.02
CA ILE A 97 -10.58 7.38 -13.95
C ILE A 97 -10.01 6.78 -12.67
N ALA A 98 -10.42 5.55 -12.30
CA ALA A 98 -9.88 4.85 -11.14
C ALA A 98 -8.38 4.59 -11.27
N ALA A 99 -7.89 4.29 -12.48
CA ALA A 99 -6.46 4.10 -12.73
C ALA A 99 -5.69 5.42 -12.56
N GLY A 100 -6.21 6.52 -13.11
CA GLY A 100 -5.64 7.86 -12.93
C GLY A 100 -5.61 8.30 -11.46
N THR A 101 -6.72 8.12 -10.71
CA THR A 101 -6.75 8.46 -9.29
C THR A 101 -5.85 7.55 -8.45
N ALA A 102 -5.70 6.28 -8.84
CA ALA A 102 -4.76 5.38 -8.20
C ALA A 102 -3.32 5.82 -8.43
N TRP A 103 -2.96 6.21 -9.66
CA TRP A 103 -1.64 6.73 -9.98
C TRP A 103 -1.26 7.95 -9.14
N VAL A 104 -2.14 8.95 -9.04
CA VAL A 104 -1.91 10.15 -8.20
C VAL A 104 -1.75 9.77 -6.72
N THR A 105 -2.62 8.88 -6.22
CA THR A 105 -2.58 8.42 -4.83
C THR A 105 -1.28 7.67 -4.54
N THR A 106 -0.82 6.84 -5.48
CA THR A 106 0.44 6.11 -5.39
C THR A 106 1.62 7.06 -5.36
N LEU A 107 1.70 8.03 -6.27
CA LEU A 107 2.79 9.02 -6.25
C LEU A 107 2.85 9.77 -4.92
N THR A 108 1.70 10.19 -4.41
CA THR A 108 1.61 10.93 -3.14
C THR A 108 2.06 10.09 -1.96
N ALA A 109 1.50 8.88 -1.79
CA ALA A 109 1.85 8.00 -0.68
C ALA A 109 3.29 7.52 -0.76
N ASN A 110 3.79 7.27 -1.97
CA ASN A 110 5.16 6.78 -2.17
C ASN A 110 6.20 7.89 -1.98
N ALA A 111 5.88 9.14 -2.38
CA ALA A 111 6.70 10.29 -2.02
C ALA A 111 6.79 10.44 -0.50
N LEU A 112 5.66 10.39 0.21
CA LEU A 112 5.63 10.42 1.68
C LEU A 112 6.44 9.28 2.29
N ARG A 113 6.28 8.06 1.79
CA ARG A 113 7.06 6.89 2.24
C ARG A 113 8.56 7.12 2.12
N ILE A 114 9.01 7.65 0.97
CA ILE A 114 10.44 7.90 0.74
C ILE A 114 10.94 9.01 1.66
N LEU A 115 10.19 10.12 1.81
CA LEU A 115 10.58 11.20 2.70
C LEU A 115 10.67 10.75 4.17
N LEU A 116 9.73 9.93 4.62
CA LEU A 116 9.78 9.35 5.97
C LEU A 116 10.94 8.35 6.12
N ALA A 117 11.27 7.59 5.07
CA ALA A 117 12.43 6.72 5.10
C ALA A 117 13.74 7.53 5.17
N VAL A 118 13.89 8.57 4.36
CA VAL A 118 15.11 9.40 4.34
C VAL A 118 15.31 10.14 5.67
N HIS A 119 14.26 10.74 6.21
CA HIS A 119 14.39 11.65 7.35
C HIS A 119 14.00 11.03 8.70
N GLY A 120 13.27 9.92 8.71
CA GLY A 120 12.65 9.36 9.92
C GLY A 120 13.04 7.93 10.26
N GLN A 121 13.69 7.19 9.36
CA GLN A 121 13.98 5.77 9.59
C GLN A 121 14.90 5.54 10.80
N ASP A 122 15.90 6.40 11.02
CA ASP A 122 16.87 6.22 12.10
C ASP A 122 16.23 6.53 13.46
N ALA A 123 15.43 7.58 13.53
CA ALA A 123 14.68 7.92 14.73
C ALA A 123 13.67 6.81 15.10
N LEU A 124 12.94 6.27 14.11
CA LEU A 124 12.02 5.17 14.34
C LEU A 124 12.77 3.87 14.73
N ALA A 125 13.93 3.62 14.13
CA ALA A 125 14.76 2.47 14.48
C ALA A 125 15.22 2.55 15.94
N HIS A 126 15.74 3.71 16.36
CA HIS A 126 16.20 3.93 17.72
C HIS A 126 15.07 3.86 18.75
N LEU A 127 13.94 4.56 18.51
CA LEU A 127 12.81 4.60 19.44
C LEU A 127 12.09 3.25 19.56
N GLY A 128 12.01 2.50 18.46
CA GLY A 128 11.32 1.21 18.43
C GLY A 128 12.20 0.01 18.75
N GLY A 129 13.51 0.19 18.96
CA GLY A 129 14.47 -0.90 19.07
C GLY A 129 14.50 -1.78 17.81
N LEU A 130 14.26 -1.19 16.64
CA LEU A 130 14.16 -1.90 15.37
C LEU A 130 15.50 -1.88 14.64
N THR A 131 15.72 -2.90 13.81
CA THR A 131 16.80 -2.83 12.81
C THR A 131 16.48 -1.74 11.76
N PRO A 132 17.48 -1.17 11.07
CA PRO A 132 17.22 -0.23 9.97
C PRO A 132 16.31 -0.83 8.89
N ALA A 133 16.48 -2.12 8.59
CA ALA A 133 15.65 -2.83 7.63
C ALA A 133 14.18 -2.92 8.09
N ASP A 134 13.94 -3.21 9.36
CA ASP A 134 12.59 -3.31 9.93
C ASP A 134 11.92 -1.95 10.04
N SER A 135 12.66 -0.92 10.43
CA SER A 135 12.18 0.47 10.42
C SER A 135 11.70 0.89 9.02
N HIS A 136 12.52 0.63 7.99
CA HIS A 136 12.16 0.91 6.61
C HIS A 136 10.91 0.12 6.16
N ARG A 137 10.81 -1.17 6.53
CA ARG A 137 9.63 -2.00 6.24
C ARG A 137 8.38 -1.43 6.91
N LEU A 138 8.47 -1.06 8.18
CA LEU A 138 7.35 -0.53 8.95
C LEU A 138 6.85 0.81 8.38
N ILE A 139 7.75 1.71 7.98
CA ILE A 139 7.38 2.96 7.28
C ILE A 139 6.62 2.63 6.00
N GLY A 140 7.13 1.70 5.18
CA GLY A 140 6.49 1.29 3.95
C GLY A 140 5.08 0.73 4.16
N ILE A 141 4.93 -0.21 5.09
CA ILE A 141 3.64 -0.84 5.39
C ILE A 141 2.69 0.20 6.00
N GLY A 142 3.15 0.99 6.97
CA GLY A 142 2.35 2.00 7.66
C GLY A 142 1.78 3.02 6.70
N VAL A 143 2.62 3.64 5.86
CA VAL A 143 2.18 4.66 4.91
C VAL A 143 1.16 4.10 3.92
N TYR A 144 1.45 2.95 3.29
CA TYR A 144 0.55 2.36 2.31
C TYR A 144 -0.76 1.88 2.93
N PHE A 145 -0.70 1.19 4.06
CA PHE A 145 -1.89 0.67 4.72
C PHE A 145 -2.80 1.80 5.23
N LEU A 146 -2.23 2.83 5.86
CA LEU A 146 -2.99 3.98 6.34
C LEU A 146 -3.61 4.78 5.19
N ALA A 147 -2.87 5.02 4.10
CA ALA A 147 -3.41 5.70 2.92
C ALA A 147 -4.57 4.92 2.29
N LEU A 148 -4.45 3.59 2.20
CA LEU A 148 -5.51 2.72 1.69
C LEU A 148 -6.74 2.70 2.60
N TRP A 149 -6.53 2.62 3.91
CA TRP A 149 -7.62 2.66 4.87
C TRP A 149 -8.34 4.02 4.84
N ALA A 150 -7.60 5.12 4.83
CA ALA A 150 -8.16 6.47 4.72
C ALA A 150 -9.01 6.65 3.45
N LEU A 151 -8.55 6.11 2.32
CA LEU A 151 -9.29 6.12 1.05
C LEU A 151 -10.65 5.39 1.15
N LEU A 152 -10.70 4.29 1.89
CA LEU A 152 -11.89 3.45 2.02
C LEU A 152 -12.80 3.87 3.17
N ALA A 153 -12.25 4.56 4.17
CA ALA A 153 -12.97 4.99 5.36
C ALA A 153 -14.16 5.90 5.00
N ARG A 154 -15.27 5.67 5.69
CA ARG A 154 -16.48 6.49 5.64
C ARG A 154 -17.09 6.55 7.05
N PRO A 155 -17.76 7.66 7.42
CA PRO A 155 -18.50 7.73 8.67
C PRO A 155 -19.42 6.51 8.84
N GLY A 156 -19.39 5.88 10.01
CA GLY A 156 -20.16 4.67 10.32
C GLY A 156 -19.68 3.36 9.68
N ARG A 157 -18.60 3.36 8.87
CA ARG A 157 -18.05 2.15 8.21
C ARG A 157 -16.54 1.99 8.35
N VAL A 158 -15.95 2.62 9.37
CA VAL A 158 -14.50 2.65 9.59
C VAL A 158 -13.90 1.25 9.77
N GLN A 159 -14.53 0.38 10.56
CA GLN A 159 -14.06 -1.00 10.78
C GLN A 159 -14.16 -1.85 9.51
N SER A 160 -15.27 -1.76 8.77
CA SER A 160 -15.41 -2.47 7.49
C SER A 160 -14.39 -2.00 6.46
N ALA A 161 -14.08 -0.70 6.44
CA ALA A 161 -13.04 -0.14 5.58
C ALA A 161 -11.64 -0.66 5.97
N LEU A 162 -11.36 -0.82 7.26
CA LEU A 162 -10.10 -1.39 7.75
C LEU A 162 -9.92 -2.85 7.30
N ILE A 163 -10.96 -3.67 7.46
CA ILE A 163 -10.96 -5.08 7.03
C ILE A 163 -10.76 -5.17 5.52
N LEU A 164 -11.45 -4.33 4.76
CA LEU A 164 -11.30 -4.29 3.30
C LEU A 164 -9.90 -3.81 2.88
N ALA A 165 -9.36 -2.77 3.53
CA ALA A 165 -8.00 -2.30 3.27
C ALA A 165 -6.98 -3.43 3.53
N ALA A 166 -7.12 -4.16 4.63
CA ALA A 166 -6.27 -5.31 4.94
C ALA A 166 -6.42 -6.41 3.89
N GLY A 167 -7.65 -6.76 3.50
CA GLY A 167 -7.90 -7.76 2.47
C GLY A 167 -7.26 -7.40 1.13
N LEU A 168 -7.42 -6.15 0.66
CA LEU A 168 -6.81 -5.69 -0.59
C LEU A 168 -5.27 -5.62 -0.50
N TYR A 169 -4.74 -5.13 0.62
CA TYR A 169 -3.30 -5.03 0.85
C TYR A 169 -2.64 -6.41 0.88
N LEU A 170 -3.16 -7.35 1.69
CA LEU A 170 -2.65 -8.71 1.81
C LEU A 170 -2.90 -9.52 0.53
N GLY A 171 -4.02 -9.28 -0.16
CA GLY A 171 -4.34 -9.90 -1.44
C GLY A 171 -3.26 -9.61 -2.50
N VAL A 172 -2.89 -8.33 -2.64
CA VAL A 172 -1.87 -7.94 -3.64
C VAL A 172 -0.46 -8.28 -3.18
N ASN A 173 -0.12 -8.11 -1.89
CA ASN A 173 1.26 -8.27 -1.42
C ASN A 173 1.64 -9.69 -0.99
N LEU A 174 0.69 -10.55 -0.60
CA LEU A 174 0.97 -11.92 -0.15
C LEU A 174 0.25 -12.97 -0.98
N LEU A 175 -1.09 -12.89 -1.11
CA LEU A 175 -1.86 -13.94 -1.79
C LEU A 175 -1.42 -14.09 -3.24
N LEU A 176 -1.33 -12.99 -3.99
CA LEU A 176 -1.02 -13.06 -5.41
C LEU A 176 0.43 -13.53 -5.68
N PRO A 177 1.47 -13.08 -4.94
CA PRO A 177 2.80 -13.71 -5.01
C PRO A 177 2.81 -15.19 -4.59
N ALA A 178 2.05 -15.59 -3.57
CA ALA A 178 1.97 -16.98 -3.13
C ALA A 178 1.33 -17.88 -4.20
N LEU A 179 0.23 -17.44 -4.81
CA LEU A 179 -0.42 -18.15 -5.92
C LEU A 179 0.51 -18.27 -7.13
N ARG A 180 1.26 -17.21 -7.45
CA ARG A 180 2.28 -17.24 -8.50
C ARG A 180 3.39 -18.24 -8.18
N ALA A 181 3.88 -18.25 -6.94
CA ALA A 181 4.94 -19.15 -6.52
C ALA A 181 4.50 -20.61 -6.60
N TRP A 182 3.29 -20.90 -6.11
CA TRP A 182 2.67 -22.22 -6.23
C TRP A 182 2.49 -22.66 -7.68
N TRP A 183 1.94 -21.80 -8.55
CA TRP A 183 1.71 -22.11 -9.96
C TRP A 183 2.99 -22.36 -10.76
N LEU A 184 4.06 -21.62 -10.45
CA LEU A 184 5.33 -21.68 -11.18
C LEU A 184 6.38 -22.59 -10.52
N GLY A 185 6.05 -23.24 -9.38
CA GLY A 185 7.01 -24.03 -8.61
C GLY A 185 8.17 -23.21 -8.04
N LEU A 186 7.96 -21.92 -7.76
CA LEU A 186 8.98 -21.04 -7.19
C LEU A 186 9.03 -21.19 -5.65
N PRO A 187 10.14 -20.77 -5.01
CA PRO A 187 10.23 -20.75 -3.55
C PRO A 187 9.07 -19.99 -2.90
N ALA A 188 8.64 -20.47 -1.73
CA ALA A 188 7.64 -19.80 -0.92
C ALA A 188 8.12 -18.41 -0.47
N ILE A 189 7.16 -17.56 -0.07
CA ILE A 189 7.45 -16.23 0.44
C ILE A 189 8.31 -16.34 1.70
N ASP A 190 9.35 -15.51 1.79
CA ASP A 190 10.19 -15.39 2.97
C ASP A 190 9.34 -15.18 4.25
N PRO A 191 9.53 -16.00 5.31
CA PRO A 191 8.75 -15.91 6.54
C PRO A 191 8.82 -14.53 7.21
N GLY A 192 9.98 -13.86 7.16
CA GLY A 192 10.15 -12.52 7.70
C GLY A 192 9.32 -11.48 6.95
N HIS A 193 9.30 -11.54 5.61
CA HIS A 193 8.44 -10.72 4.79
C HIS A 193 6.95 -10.98 5.07
N LEU A 194 6.56 -12.24 5.23
CA LEU A 194 5.19 -12.63 5.55
C LEU A 194 4.76 -12.07 6.91
N LEU A 195 5.60 -12.23 7.94
CA LEU A 195 5.32 -11.77 9.30
C LEU A 195 5.08 -10.25 9.33
N TRP A 196 5.97 -9.46 8.75
CA TRP A 196 5.83 -8.00 8.74
C TRP A 196 4.62 -7.54 7.93
N THR A 197 4.45 -8.10 6.72
CA THR A 197 3.39 -7.68 5.80
C THR A 197 1.99 -8.03 6.32
N ALA A 198 1.84 -9.17 7.01
CA ALA A 198 0.59 -9.59 7.63
C ALA A 198 0.37 -9.00 9.02
N GLY A 199 1.42 -8.90 9.82
CA GLY A 199 1.35 -8.54 11.24
C GLY A 199 0.73 -7.16 11.46
N VAL A 200 1.15 -6.14 10.71
CA VAL A 200 0.64 -4.76 10.90
C VAL A 200 -0.87 -4.65 10.58
N PRO A 201 -1.39 -5.09 9.42
CA PRO A 201 -2.82 -5.06 9.16
C PRO A 201 -3.65 -5.89 10.16
N LEU A 202 -3.16 -7.06 10.55
CA LEU A 202 -3.88 -7.94 11.49
C LEU A 202 -3.91 -7.34 12.90
N ALA A 203 -2.80 -6.74 13.36
CA ALA A 203 -2.75 -6.03 14.63
C ALA A 203 -3.72 -4.84 14.64
N ALA A 204 -3.80 -4.09 13.53
CA ALA A 204 -4.76 -2.99 13.40
C ALA A 204 -6.22 -3.47 13.50
N ILE A 205 -6.57 -4.58 12.83
CA ILE A 205 -7.90 -5.19 12.93
C ILE A 205 -8.19 -5.64 14.37
N GLY A 206 -7.24 -6.30 15.02
CA GLY A 206 -7.36 -6.77 16.40
C GLY A 206 -7.62 -5.61 17.37
N ALA A 207 -6.81 -4.55 17.29
CA ALA A 207 -6.98 -3.35 18.11
C ALA A 207 -8.35 -2.68 17.89
N ALA A 208 -8.80 -2.57 16.64
CA ALA A 208 -10.10 -2.00 16.30
C ALA A 208 -11.29 -2.85 16.78
N GLY A 209 -11.12 -4.17 16.95
CA GLY A 209 -12.14 -5.06 17.50
C GLY A 209 -12.29 -4.97 19.02
N ILE A 210 -11.20 -4.66 19.73
CA ILE A 210 -11.16 -4.59 21.20
C ILE A 210 -11.80 -3.29 21.73
N LEU A 211 -11.54 -2.14 21.11
CA LEU A 211 -12.00 -0.82 21.57
C LEU A 211 -13.55 -0.66 21.69
N PRO A 212 -14.37 -1.16 20.75
CA PRO A 212 -15.83 -1.11 20.88
C PRO A 212 -16.37 -2.08 21.94
N ALA A 213 -15.68 -3.20 22.18
CA ALA A 213 -16.09 -4.19 23.17
C ALA A 213 -15.87 -3.67 24.60
N THR A 214 -14.73 -3.03 24.86
CA THR A 214 -14.42 -2.45 26.17
C THR A 214 -15.32 -1.26 26.50
N THR A 215 -15.60 -0.38 25.55
CA THR A 215 -16.51 0.76 25.75
C THR A 215 -17.96 0.34 25.98
N ARG A 216 -18.45 -0.72 25.32
CA ARG A 216 -19.77 -1.29 25.60
C ARG A 216 -19.84 -1.94 26.99
N LEU A 217 -18.81 -2.68 27.39
CA LEU A 217 -18.72 -3.27 28.73
C LEU A 217 -18.70 -2.21 29.84
N LEU A 218 -17.95 -1.12 29.65
CA LEU A 218 -17.89 -0.01 30.60
C LEU A 218 -19.24 0.73 30.70
N ARG A 219 -19.93 0.98 29.57
CA ARG A 219 -21.28 1.57 29.56
C ARG A 219 -22.32 0.66 30.22
N TRP A 220 -22.24 -0.65 30.01
CA TRP A 220 -23.13 -1.61 30.66
C TRP A 220 -22.93 -1.63 32.19
N LYS A 221 -21.68 -1.64 32.66
CA LYS A 221 -21.39 -1.52 34.10
C LYS A 221 -21.86 -0.18 34.69
N ALA A 222 -21.66 0.93 33.99
CA ALA A 222 -22.10 2.25 34.46
C ALA A 222 -23.64 2.38 34.54
N GLY A 223 -24.38 1.76 33.61
CA GLY A 223 -25.84 1.73 33.63
C GLY A 223 -26.44 0.83 34.72
N ASN A 224 -25.72 -0.20 35.15
CA ASN A 224 -26.18 -1.11 36.21
C ASN A 224 -25.90 -0.61 37.64
N HIS A 225 -25.10 0.43 37.83
CA HIS A 225 -24.84 1.04 39.14
C HIS A 225 -25.68 2.31 39.41
N SER A 226 -26.59 2.65 38.50
CA SER A 226 -27.49 3.82 38.59
C SER A 226 -28.97 3.44 38.72
N ALA A 227 -29.25 2.16 39.02
CA ALA A 227 -30.56 1.61 39.38
C ALA A 227 -30.47 0.96 40.77
#